data_AF-A0A2T9XMA5-F1
#
_entry.id   AF-A0A2T9XMA5-F1
#
_cell.length_a   1.000
_cell.length_b   1.000
_cell.length_c   1.000
_cell.angle_alpha   90.00
_cell.angle_beta   90.00
_cell.angle_gamma   90.00
#
_symmetry.space_group_name_H-M   'P 1'
#
loop_
_entity.id
_entity.type
_entity.pdbx_description
1 polymer ?
#
loop_
_entity_poly.entity_id
_entity_poly.type
_entity_poly.pdbx_seq_one_letter_code
_entity_poly.pdbx_strand_id
1 'polypeptide(L)'
;MVSPPPIDRVAYLRLRWRARIATGSFLLVGVWLSYRMARLGASPFAVIPFLALAALGAAAWPVLRGMWARSFAARPVTLRLDPDSGELVDRAAATDDEPRRHQAFTGEVRPPRRW
;
A
#
# COMPACT_ATOMS: atom_id res chain seq x y z
N MET A 1 -7.09 -26.72 -5.44
CA MET A 1 -6.70 -25.29 -5.42
C MET A 1 -5.41 -25.20 -4.64
N VAL A 2 -4.32 -24.76 -5.27
CA VAL A 2 -3.01 -24.66 -4.63
C VAL A 2 -3.00 -23.37 -3.82
N SER A 3 -3.01 -23.48 -2.49
CA SER A 3 -2.80 -22.34 -1.61
C SER A 3 -1.47 -21.69 -1.98
N PRO A 4 -1.42 -20.37 -2.30
CA PRO A 4 -0.16 -19.72 -2.56
C PRO A 4 0.75 -19.90 -1.34
N PRO A 5 2.05 -20.24 -1.53
CA PRO A 5 2.96 -20.39 -0.40
C PRO A 5 2.94 -19.11 0.44
N PRO A 6 3.08 -19.20 1.78
CA PRO A 6 3.11 -18.04 2.65
C PRO A 6 4.18 -17.10 2.10
N ILE A 7 3.75 -15.97 1.53
CA ILE A 7 4.67 -15.04 0.88
C ILE A 7 5.66 -14.58 1.95
N ASP A 8 6.94 -14.92 1.74
CA ASP A 8 8.03 -14.57 2.64
C ASP A 8 7.98 -13.09 2.97
N ARG A 9 7.79 -12.76 4.26
CA ARG A 9 7.84 -11.39 4.77
C ARG A 9 9.08 -10.64 4.28
N VAL A 10 10.19 -11.36 4.08
CA VAL A 10 11.45 -10.87 3.52
C VAL A 10 11.29 -10.36 2.08
N ALA A 11 10.57 -11.10 1.22
CA ALA A 11 10.34 -10.71 -0.16
C ALA A 11 9.50 -9.43 -0.26
N TYR A 12 8.43 -9.32 0.54
CA TYR A 12 7.63 -8.10 0.66
C TYR A 12 8.48 -6.90 1.12
N LEU A 13 9.29 -7.07 2.17
CA LEU A 13 10.14 -6.00 2.68
C LEU A 13 11.18 -5.55 1.65
N ARG A 14 11.78 -6.47 0.89
CA ARG A 14 12.70 -6.13 -0.21
C ARG A 14 12.02 -5.30 -1.29
N LEU A 15 10.81 -5.69 -1.72
CA LEU A 15 10.04 -4.94 -2.71
C LEU A 15 9.68 -3.54 -2.20
N ARG A 16 9.24 -3.43 -0.95
CA ARG A 16 8.90 -2.16 -0.31
C ARG A 16 10.12 -1.24 -0.16
N TRP A 17 11.28 -1.80 0.20
CA TRP A 17 12.51 -1.04 0.35
C TRP A 17 13.01 -0.50 -1.00
N ARG A 18 12.96 -1.33 -2.05
CA ARG A 18 13.26 -0.90 -3.43
C ARG A 18 12.35 0.24 -3.90
N ALA A 19 11.03 0.13 -3.65
CA ALA A 19 10.09 1.18 -3.99
C ALA A 19 10.40 2.49 -3.25
N ARG A 20 10.73 2.42 -1.95
CA ARG A 20 11.13 3.58 -1.14
C ARG A 20 12.41 4.24 -1.64
N ILE A 21 13.44 3.46 -1.95
CA ILE A 21 14.70 4.00 -2.49
C ILE A 21 14.45 4.70 -3.82
N ALA A 22 13.73 4.05 -4.73
CA ALA A 22 13.38 4.66 -6.01
C ALA A 22 12.65 5.99 -5.81
N THR A 23 11.63 6.03 -4.93
CA THR A 23 10.94 7.28 -4.58
C THR A 23 11.89 8.33 -4.01
N GLY A 24 12.78 7.95 -3.08
CA GLY A 24 13.77 8.85 -2.49
C GLY A 24 14.74 9.42 -3.53
N SER A 25 15.23 8.60 -4.45
CA SER A 25 16.11 9.03 -5.54
C SER A 25 15.42 10.03 -6.47
N PHE A 26 14.16 9.77 -6.85
CA PHE A 26 13.38 10.71 -7.67
C PHE A 26 13.15 12.04 -6.95
N LEU A 27 12.81 12.01 -5.65
CA LEU A 27 12.63 13.22 -4.86
C LEU A 27 13.94 14.01 -4.76
N LEU A 28 15.08 13.36 -4.58
CA LEU A 28 16.37 14.02 -4.49
C LEU A 28 16.74 14.75 -5.79
N VAL A 29 16.53 14.10 -6.94
CA VAL A 29 16.73 14.74 -8.25
C VAL A 29 15.73 15.88 -8.47
N GLY A 30 14.46 15.69 -8.09
CA GLY A 30 13.43 16.71 -8.18
C GLY A 30 13.76 17.96 -7.35
N VAL A 31 14.19 17.79 -6.10
CA VAL A 31 14.63 18.87 -5.22
C VAL A 31 15.84 19.60 -5.82
N TRP A 32 16.81 18.87 -6.35
CA TRP A 32 17.97 19.45 -7.01
C TRP A 32 17.59 20.29 -8.25
N LEU A 33 16.67 19.80 -9.09
CA LEU A 33 16.15 20.55 -10.25
C LEU A 33 15.39 21.81 -9.83
N SER A 34 14.53 21.71 -8.81
CA SER A 34 13.81 22.86 -8.25
C SER A 34 14.77 23.92 -7.69
N TYR A 35 15.83 23.49 -7.00
CA TYR A 35 16.89 24.38 -6.54
C TYR A 35 17.61 25.07 -7.72
N ARG A 36 17.92 24.34 -8.80
CA ARG A 36 18.50 24.92 -10.02
C ARG A 36 17.58 25.95 -10.67
N MET A 37 16.27 25.67 -10.73
CA MET A 37 15.27 26.60 -11.24
C MET A 37 15.22 27.87 -10.40
N ALA A 38 15.15 27.75 -9.07
CA ALA A 38 15.16 28.88 -8.15
C ALA A 38 16.44 29.74 -8.27
N ARG A 39 17.59 29.08 -8.45
CA ARG A 39 18.89 29.77 -8.63
C ARG A 39 18.98 30.54 -9.95
N LEU A 40 18.33 30.05 -11.01
CA LEU A 40 18.33 30.72 -12.32
C LEU A 40 17.33 31.89 -12.39
N GLY A 41 16.34 31.92 -11.48
CA GLY A 41 15.41 33.04 -11.35
C GLY A 41 14.64 33.32 -12.65
N ALA A 42 14.61 34.59 -13.07
CA ALA A 42 13.95 35.04 -14.29
C ALA A 42 14.76 34.80 -15.57
N SER A 43 15.87 34.07 -15.50
CA SER A 43 16.65 33.73 -16.69
C SER A 43 15.81 32.90 -17.68
N PRO A 44 15.90 33.14 -19.00
CA PRO A 44 15.26 32.28 -19.99
C PRO A 44 15.73 30.82 -19.90
N PHE A 45 16.90 30.58 -19.33
CA PHE A 45 17.42 29.22 -19.08
C PHE A 45 16.70 28.48 -17.94
N ALA A 46 15.88 29.16 -17.12
CA ALA A 46 15.07 28.52 -16.07
C ALA A 46 14.00 27.56 -16.64
N VAL A 47 13.66 27.69 -17.92
CA VAL A 47 12.77 26.75 -18.64
C VAL A 47 13.38 25.35 -18.73
N ILE A 48 14.72 25.23 -18.81
CA ILE A 48 15.40 23.94 -18.95
C ILE A 48 15.17 23.03 -17.73
N PRO A 49 15.49 23.44 -16.47
CA PRO A 49 15.21 22.61 -15.31
C PRO A 49 13.72 22.35 -15.09
N PHE A 50 12.84 23.28 -15.51
CA PHE A 50 11.39 23.05 -15.48
C PHE A 50 10.96 21.91 -16.40
N LEU A 51 11.39 21.93 -17.67
CA LEU A 51 11.10 20.85 -18.62
C LEU A 51 11.70 19.52 -18.17
N ALA A 52 12.91 19.54 -17.62
CA ALA A 52 13.54 18.36 -17.05
C ALA A 52 12.74 17.79 -15.87
N LEU A 53 12.21 18.64 -14.98
CA LEU A 53 11.37 18.22 -13.86
C LEU A 53 10.04 17.62 -14.33
N ALA A 54 9.41 18.22 -15.34
CA ALA A 54 8.19 17.70 -15.96
C ALA A 54 8.42 16.32 -16.61
N ALA A 55 9.50 16.19 -17.38
CA ALA A 55 9.90 14.92 -17.99
C ALA A 55 10.23 13.85 -16.94
N LEU A 56 10.94 14.24 -15.87
CA LEU A 56 11.23 13.36 -14.74
C LEU A 56 9.94 12.84 -14.10
N GLY A 57 8.97 13.71 -13.84
CA GLY A 57 7.67 13.33 -13.27
C GLY A 57 6.91 12.36 -14.17
N ALA A 58 6.84 12.65 -15.48
CA ALA A 58 6.16 11.81 -16.46
C ALA A 58 6.80 10.41 -16.58
N ALA A 59 8.14 10.32 -16.54
CA ALA A 59 8.85 9.05 -16.60
C ALA A 59 8.83 8.28 -15.26
N ALA A 60 8.93 9.00 -14.13
CA ALA A 60 8.94 8.40 -12.80
C ALA A 60 7.59 7.80 -12.41
N TRP A 61 6.49 8.43 -12.83
CA TRP A 61 5.14 8.01 -12.45
C TRP A 61 4.82 6.54 -12.77
N PRO A 62 4.94 6.04 -14.02
CA PRO A 62 4.64 4.65 -14.34
C PRO A 62 5.58 3.67 -13.62
N VAL A 63 6.85 4.03 -13.45
CA VAL A 63 7.85 3.19 -12.77
C VAL A 63 7.49 3.06 -11.29
N LEU A 64 7.26 4.17 -10.59
CA LEU A 64 6.90 4.17 -9.18
C LEU A 64 5.55 3.49 -8.96
N ARG A 65 4.55 3.79 -9.78
CA ARG A 65 3.24 3.13 -9.72
C ARG A 65 3.39 1.61 -9.85
N GLY A 66 4.19 1.13 -10.81
CA GLY A 66 4.45 -0.30 -10.99
C GLY A 66 5.16 -0.93 -9.78
N MET A 67 6.17 -0.27 -9.21
CA MET A 67 6.90 -0.77 -8.04
C MET A 67 5.99 -0.84 -6.80
N TRP A 68 5.18 0.18 -6.57
CA TRP A 68 4.22 0.21 -5.47
C TRP A 68 3.11 -0.81 -5.67
N ALA A 69 2.57 -0.97 -6.88
CA ALA A 69 1.56 -1.99 -7.18
C ALA A 69 2.08 -3.41 -6.87
N ARG A 70 3.31 -3.72 -7.30
CA ARG A 70 3.97 -5.01 -6.97
C ARG A 70 4.17 -5.17 -5.46
N SER A 71 4.56 -4.11 -4.76
CA SER A 71 4.71 -4.15 -3.30
C SER A 71 3.39 -4.38 -2.59
N PHE A 72 2.29 -3.77 -3.05
CA PHE A 72 0.96 -3.96 -2.47
C PHE A 72 0.40 -5.36 -2.75
N ALA A 73 0.59 -5.87 -3.98
CA ALA A 73 0.19 -7.23 -4.33
C ALA A 73 0.93 -8.29 -3.49
N ALA A 74 2.17 -8.02 -3.10
CA ALA A 74 2.96 -8.90 -2.23
C ALA A 74 2.70 -8.70 -0.73
N ARG A 75 1.71 -7.88 -0.33
CA ARG A 75 1.44 -7.62 1.09
C ARG A 75 0.97 -8.93 1.75
N PRO A 76 1.65 -9.40 2.82
CA PRO A 76 1.22 -10.60 3.51
C PRO A 76 -0.16 -10.36 4.11
N VAL A 77 -1.13 -11.21 3.73
CA VAL A 77 -2.47 -11.23 4.32
C VAL A 77 -2.35 -11.94 5.66
N THR A 78 -2.57 -11.20 6.75
CA THR A 78 -2.71 -11.79 8.07
C THR A 78 -4.09 -12.43 8.14
N LEU A 79 -4.16 -13.73 7.90
CA LEU A 79 -5.33 -14.53 8.24
C LEU A 79 -5.56 -14.40 9.74
N ARG A 80 -6.77 -14.02 10.15
CA ARG A 80 -7.12 -14.01 11.58
C ARG A 80 -7.44 -15.45 11.95
N LEU A 81 -6.79 -15.97 13.01
CA LEU A 81 -7.29 -17.18 13.65
C LEU A 81 -8.64 -16.84 14.27
N ASP A 82 -9.66 -17.60 13.91
CA ASP A 82 -10.93 -17.61 14.63
C ASP A 82 -10.69 -18.25 16.00
N PRO A 83 -10.92 -17.52 17.11
CA PRO A 83 -10.67 -18.03 18.45
C PRO A 83 -11.55 -19.22 18.84
N ASP A 84 -12.70 -19.40 18.18
CA ASP A 84 -13.67 -20.46 18.54
C ASP A 84 -13.43 -21.77 17.79
N SER A 85 -12.96 -21.71 16.54
CA SER A 85 -12.71 -22.88 15.69
C SER A 85 -11.23 -23.23 15.52
N GLY A 86 -10.33 -22.29 15.83
CA GLY A 86 -8.90 -22.43 15.55
C GLY A 86 -8.55 -22.33 14.05
N GLU A 87 -9.53 -22.06 13.18
CA GLU A 87 -9.33 -22.00 11.74
C GLU A 87 -8.89 -20.61 11.27
N LEU A 88 -8.13 -20.57 10.17
CA LEU A 88 -7.64 -19.34 9.57
C LEU A 88 -8.72 -18.74 8.66
N VAL A 89 -9.36 -17.65 9.11
CA VAL A 89 -10.42 -16.98 8.34
C VAL A 89 -9.81 -15.88 7.46
N ASP A 90 -10.10 -15.97 6.16
CA ASP A 90 -9.67 -14.98 5.18
C ASP A 90 -10.63 -13.78 5.17
N ARG A 91 -10.10 -12.58 5.41
CA ARG A 91 -10.91 -11.37 5.59
C ARG A 91 -11.66 -10.96 4.32
N ALA A 92 -11.17 -11.38 3.15
CA ALA A 92 -11.82 -11.12 1.88
C ALA A 92 -13.16 -11.89 1.73
N ALA A 93 -13.29 -13.06 2.38
CA ALA A 93 -14.54 -13.82 2.40
C ALA A 93 -15.52 -13.33 3.48
N ALA A 94 -15.02 -12.64 4.52
CA ALA A 94 -15.81 -12.22 5.67
C ALA A 94 -16.58 -10.90 5.47
N THR A 95 -16.58 -10.31 4.27
CA THR A 95 -17.25 -9.02 4.02
C THR A 95 -18.71 -9.19 3.57
N ASP A 96 -19.12 -10.39 3.18
CA ASP A 96 -20.52 -10.73 2.81
C ASP A 96 -21.27 -11.52 3.89
N ASP A 97 -20.62 -11.85 5.01
CA ASP A 97 -21.30 -12.51 6.13
C ASP A 97 -22.06 -11.45 6.95
N GLU A 98 -23.37 -11.45 6.72
CA GLU A 98 -24.46 -10.87 7.49
C GLU A 98 -24.10 -10.68 8.99
N PRO A 99 -24.47 -9.55 9.64
CA PRO A 99 -24.09 -9.29 11.03
C PRO A 99 -24.51 -10.46 11.91
N ARG A 100 -23.54 -11.29 12.30
CA ARG A 100 -23.79 -12.49 13.11
C ARG A 100 -24.47 -12.05 14.39
N ARG A 101 -25.71 -12.50 14.56
CA ARG A 101 -26.49 -12.28 15.78
C ARG A 101 -25.67 -12.84 16.94
N HIS A 102 -25.38 -11.99 17.92
CA HIS A 102 -24.71 -12.37 19.15
C HIS A 102 -25.45 -13.56 19.80
N GLN A 103 -24.94 -14.77 19.63
CA GLN A 103 -25.32 -15.93 20.43
C GLN A 103 -24.43 -15.92 21.66
N ALA A 104 -25.05 -15.73 22.83
CA ALA A 104 -24.36 -16.01 24.08
C ALA A 104 -24.02 -17.51 24.15
N PHE A 105 -22.88 -17.84 24.76
CA PHE A 105 -22.32 -19.20 24.87
C PHE A 105 -23.24 -20.21 25.59
N THR A 106 -24.36 -19.75 26.14
CA THR A 106 -25.40 -20.55 26.81
C THR A 106 -26.65 -20.81 25.95
N GLY A 107 -26.71 -20.33 24.70
CA GLY A 107 -27.85 -20.54 23.80
C GLY A 107 -29.11 -19.74 24.15
N GLU A 108 -29.09 -18.90 25.21
CA GLU A 108 -30.22 -18.05 25.56
C GLU A 108 -30.19 -16.72 24.81
N VAL A 109 -31.11 -16.55 23.86
CA VAL A 109 -31.40 -15.25 23.24
C VAL A 109 -32.25 -14.45 24.22
N ARG A 110 -31.62 -13.65 25.10
CA ARG A 110 -32.34 -12.59 25.81
C ARG A 110 -32.44 -11.35 24.91
N PRO A 111 -33.64 -10.90 24.52
CA PRO A 111 -33.78 -9.63 23.82
C PRO A 111 -33.47 -8.45 24.76
N PRO A 112 -32.87 -7.36 24.24
CA PRO A 112 -32.67 -6.15 25.03
C PRO A 112 -34.03 -5.54 25.40
N ARG A 113 -34.29 -5.41 26.71
CA ARG A 113 -35.41 -4.63 27.24
C ARG A 113 -35.02 -3.15 27.23
N ARG A 114 -35.42 -2.48 26.15
CA ARG A 114 -35.52 -1.02 25.92
C ARG A 114 -34.32 -0.37 25.21
N TRP A 115 -34.70 0.53 24.31
CA TRP A 115 -33.87 1.39 23.46
C TRP A 115 -33.47 2.64 24.24
#